data_AF-A0A8S1J6K2-F1
#
_entry.id   AF-A0A8S1J6K2-F1
#
_cell.length_a   1.000
_cell.length_b   1.000
_cell.length_c   1.000
_cell.angle_alpha   90.00
_cell.angle_beta   90.00
_cell.angle_gamma   90.00
#
_symmetry.space_group_name_H-M   'P 1'
#
loop_
_entity.id
_entity.type
_entity.pdbx_description
1 polymer ?
#
loop_
_entity_poly.entity_id
_entity_poly.type
_entity_poly.pdbx_seq_one_letter_code
_entity_poly.pdbx_strand_id
1 'polypeptide(L)'
;VASQAIATMPSILLFPIFPFIVEVLLVLYFVFVSALLYSAGDLVPKFKGASSETDVGSLLSADGSVPSGFGVASSADDSPPAVANVTRLECATDPDCYYGVEWDNALKYMFLYHLFGLLWTNQFIVGFGYVSIAGAVANFYWNRGDVSAMPARPVTASVKRTLFYHLGSIAFGAFLVAVIQFIRFIVEVINHKTKKMQQENAAIKYIMRCVRCCLWCLEKIMKFINRNTYIMVAVKGTSYCRSAGRAVSLIITNALRLAAVNTVGDAVIWLAKITVTAACGVTAFLMADLDLYTNEEKHPDTFLSSPIFPVLVSLLVGYVVADLFFGVYEMTVDTILLSFCEDCESNGGNPKFAPPLLLEAIGKSRERQEAKGKEVAET
;
A
#
# COMPACT_ATOMS: atom_id res chain seq x y z
N VAL A 1 3.04 -23.96 15.59
CA VAL A 1 4.15 -24.07 14.61
C VAL A 1 4.61 -22.70 14.13
N ALA A 2 3.73 -21.84 13.58
CA ALA A 2 4.09 -20.46 13.22
C ALA A 2 4.72 -19.67 14.38
N SER A 3 4.11 -19.74 15.58
CA SER A 3 4.68 -19.13 16.79
C SER A 3 6.06 -19.68 17.16
N GLN A 4 6.32 -20.98 16.92
CA GLN A 4 7.62 -21.60 17.15
C GLN A 4 8.65 -21.07 16.15
N ALA A 5 8.29 -20.99 14.87
CA ALA A 5 9.17 -20.43 13.84
C ALA A 5 9.60 -19.00 14.19
N ILE A 6 8.65 -18.17 14.62
CA ILE A 6 8.92 -16.79 15.05
C ILE A 6 9.79 -16.76 16.31
N ALA A 7 9.49 -17.61 17.31
CA ALA A 7 10.28 -17.69 18.54
C ALA A 7 11.74 -18.12 18.28
N THR A 8 11.97 -18.99 17.28
CA THR A 8 13.34 -19.38 16.87
C THR A 8 14.08 -18.29 16.08
N MET A 9 13.35 -17.32 15.52
CA MET A 9 13.90 -16.25 14.69
C MET A 9 13.37 -14.88 15.15
N PRO A 10 13.67 -14.42 16.38
CA PRO A 10 13.06 -13.22 16.95
C PRO A 10 13.30 -11.95 16.10
N SER A 11 14.41 -11.89 15.36
CA SER A 11 14.69 -10.82 14.40
C SER A 11 13.64 -10.63 13.30
N ILE A 12 12.80 -11.65 13.02
CA ILE A 12 11.74 -11.56 12.01
C ILE A 12 10.62 -10.61 12.45
N LEU A 13 10.39 -10.45 13.77
CA LEU A 13 9.39 -9.53 14.30
C LEU A 13 9.79 -8.07 14.08
N LEU A 14 11.09 -7.77 14.07
CA LEU A 14 11.59 -6.41 13.81
C LEU A 14 11.67 -6.10 12.31
N PHE A 15 11.51 -7.11 11.44
CA PHE A 15 11.62 -6.94 10.01
C PHE A 15 10.67 -5.87 9.43
N PRO A 16 9.40 -5.72 9.85
CA PRO A 16 8.48 -4.68 9.35
C PRO A 16 8.94 -3.23 9.54
N ILE A 17 9.87 -2.98 10.46
CA ILE A 17 10.41 -1.63 10.69
C ILE A 17 11.17 -1.16 9.45
N PHE A 18 11.90 -2.06 8.79
CA PHE A 18 12.64 -1.73 7.57
C PHE A 18 11.74 -1.27 6.40
N PRO A 19 10.77 -2.07 5.91
CA PRO A 19 9.87 -1.62 4.85
C PRO A 19 9.04 -0.40 5.28
N PHE A 20 8.65 -0.28 6.56
CA PHE A 20 7.96 0.91 7.06
C PHE A 20 8.80 2.19 6.89
N ILE A 21 10.08 2.18 7.28
CA ILE A 21 10.98 3.33 7.07
C ILE A 21 11.11 3.64 5.58
N VAL A 22 11.27 2.63 4.74
CA VAL A 22 11.38 2.80 3.29
C VAL A 22 10.09 3.38 2.69
N GLU A 23 8.92 2.96 3.18
CA GLU A 23 7.62 3.52 2.77
C GLU A 23 7.45 4.98 3.20
N VAL A 24 7.84 5.34 4.42
CA VAL A 24 7.83 6.74 4.88
C VAL A 24 8.73 7.59 4.00
N LEU A 25 9.95 7.13 3.70
CA LEU A 25 10.88 7.82 2.80
C LEU A 25 10.29 7.94 1.38
N LEU A 26 9.61 6.91 0.88
CA LEU A 26 8.94 6.93 -0.41
C LEU A 26 7.81 7.99 -0.44
N VAL A 27 7.02 8.10 0.62
CA VAL A 27 5.95 9.12 0.72
C VAL A 27 6.56 10.53 0.77
N LEU A 28 7.62 10.74 1.56
CA LEU A 28 8.31 12.02 1.63
C LEU A 28 8.89 12.41 0.26
N TYR A 29 9.57 11.48 -0.41
CA TYR A 29 10.07 11.66 -1.77
C TYR A 29 8.94 11.99 -2.75
N PHE A 30 7.82 11.27 -2.68
CA PHE A 30 6.68 11.48 -3.55
C PHE A 30 6.07 12.87 -3.38
N VAL A 31 5.85 13.30 -2.14
CA VAL A 31 5.30 14.63 -1.82
C VAL A 31 6.26 15.72 -2.29
N PHE A 32 7.55 15.57 -2.02
CA PHE A 32 8.57 16.52 -2.45
C PHE A 32 8.58 16.70 -3.97
N VAL A 33 8.67 15.61 -4.73
CA VAL A 33 8.68 15.67 -6.21
C VAL A 33 7.34 16.17 -6.75
N SER A 34 6.22 15.81 -6.12
CA SER A 34 4.90 16.33 -6.53
C SER A 34 4.79 17.84 -6.32
N ALA A 35 5.36 18.39 -5.24
CA ALA A 35 5.41 19.82 -5.00
C ALA A 35 6.28 20.53 -6.05
N LEU A 36 7.43 19.95 -6.42
CA LEU A 36 8.27 20.46 -7.50
C LEU A 36 7.54 20.45 -8.86
N LEU A 37 6.90 19.34 -9.21
CA LEU A 37 6.11 19.24 -10.44
C LEU A 37 4.94 20.23 -10.45
N TYR A 38 4.28 20.43 -9.30
CA TYR A 38 3.17 21.38 -9.20
C TYR A 38 3.66 22.83 -9.40
N SER A 39 4.84 23.16 -8.86
CA SER A 39 5.47 24.48 -9.00
C SER A 39 6.03 24.78 -10.40
N ALA A 40 6.20 23.74 -11.24
CA ALA A 40 6.72 23.89 -12.59
C ALA A 40 5.64 24.27 -13.63
N GLY A 41 4.38 24.40 -13.23
CA GLY A 41 3.32 24.88 -14.11
C GLY A 41 3.46 26.37 -14.41
N ASP A 42 3.10 26.77 -15.63
CA ASP A 42 3.16 28.15 -16.05
C ASP A 42 2.00 28.95 -15.42
N LEU A 43 2.31 30.17 -14.96
CA LEU A 43 1.32 31.09 -14.42
C LEU A 43 0.69 31.88 -15.56
N VAL A 44 -0.61 31.63 -15.80
CA VAL A 44 -1.39 32.32 -16.82
C VAL A 44 -2.44 33.20 -16.15
N PRO A 45 -2.56 34.49 -16.51
CA PRO A 45 -3.61 35.35 -15.97
C PRO A 45 -5.00 34.87 -16.42
N LYS A 46 -5.96 34.87 -15.49
CA LYS A 46 -7.37 34.51 -15.71
C LYS A 46 -8.27 35.61 -15.14
N PHE A 47 -9.37 35.91 -15.82
CA PHE A 47 -10.29 36.98 -15.43
C PHE A 47 -11.65 36.40 -15.02
N LYS A 48 -12.25 36.88 -13.93
CA LYS A 48 -13.61 36.49 -13.53
C LYS A 48 -14.63 36.97 -14.58
N GLY A 49 -15.44 36.06 -15.11
CA GLY A 49 -16.55 36.39 -16.02
C GLY A 49 -16.23 36.28 -17.51
N ALA A 50 -14.97 36.07 -17.90
CA ALA A 50 -14.63 35.77 -19.29
C ALA A 50 -15.00 34.32 -19.62
N SER A 51 -16.13 34.12 -20.30
CA SER A 51 -16.36 32.90 -21.06
C SER A 51 -15.27 32.80 -22.14
N SER A 52 -14.62 31.63 -22.19
CA SER A 52 -13.66 31.18 -23.20
C SER A 52 -13.70 31.95 -24.52
N GLU A 53 -12.52 32.38 -24.99
CA GLU A 53 -12.24 33.18 -26.20
C GLU A 53 -12.24 34.70 -25.99
N THR A 54 -11.17 35.19 -25.38
CA THR A 54 -10.61 36.48 -25.80
C THR A 54 -9.12 36.28 -25.90
N ASP A 55 -8.68 35.92 -27.11
CA ASP A 55 -7.27 35.95 -27.47
C ASP A 55 -6.71 37.32 -27.10
N VAL A 56 -5.70 37.31 -26.25
CA VAL A 56 -4.95 38.50 -25.80
C VAL A 56 -4.33 39.26 -26.98
N GLY A 57 -4.34 38.68 -28.19
CA GLY A 57 -4.01 39.36 -29.45
C GLY A 57 -5.02 40.42 -29.91
N SER A 58 -6.25 40.43 -29.40
CA SER A 58 -7.30 41.35 -29.86
C SER A 58 -7.20 42.77 -29.25
N LEU A 59 -6.56 42.92 -28.08
CA LEU A 59 -6.36 44.25 -27.47
C LEU A 59 -5.26 45.09 -28.15
N LEU A 60 -4.48 44.49 -29.05
CA LEU A 60 -3.49 45.22 -29.87
C LEU A 60 -4.06 45.69 -31.22
N SER A 61 -5.34 45.51 -31.48
CA SER A 61 -5.94 45.89 -32.77
C SER A 61 -7.40 46.32 -32.63
N ALA A 62 -7.69 47.30 -31.77
CA ALA A 62 -8.82 48.18 -31.98
C ALA A 62 -8.68 49.48 -31.17
N ASP A 63 -8.58 50.57 -31.92
CA ASP A 63 -8.98 51.92 -31.55
C ASP A 63 -8.04 52.78 -30.67
N GLY A 64 -7.06 53.42 -31.33
CA GLY A 64 -7.24 54.85 -31.64
C GLY A 64 -7.28 55.89 -30.51
N SER A 65 -7.04 55.55 -29.24
CA SER A 65 -6.91 56.59 -28.20
C SER A 65 -6.00 56.19 -27.04
N VAL A 66 -4.76 56.68 -27.08
CA VAL A 66 -3.86 56.69 -25.92
C VAL A 66 -4.34 57.80 -24.97
N PRO A 67 -4.70 57.52 -23.71
CA PRO A 67 -4.85 58.57 -22.71
C PRO A 67 -3.48 59.21 -22.49
N SER A 68 -3.38 60.50 -22.79
CA SER A 68 -2.20 61.33 -22.58
C SER A 68 -1.81 61.33 -21.10
N GLY A 69 -0.87 60.47 -20.72
CA GLY A 69 -0.48 60.37 -19.32
C GLY A 69 0.66 59.44 -18.94
N PHE A 70 1.46 58.87 -19.85
CA PHE A 70 2.70 58.19 -19.46
C PHE A 70 3.75 58.31 -20.57
N GLY A 71 4.78 59.12 -20.33
CA GLY A 71 5.96 59.16 -21.18
C GLY A 71 6.84 57.95 -20.90
N VAL A 72 6.92 57.01 -21.84
CA VAL A 72 7.98 56.00 -21.87
C VAL A 72 8.91 56.38 -23.01
N ALA A 73 10.12 56.81 -22.63
CA ALA A 73 11.21 57.04 -23.57
C ALA A 73 11.59 55.71 -24.24
N SER A 74 11.50 55.68 -25.55
CA SER A 74 12.05 54.61 -26.39
C SER A 74 13.55 54.79 -26.51
N SER A 75 14.32 53.82 -26.03
CA SER A 75 15.65 53.53 -26.54
C SER A 75 15.65 52.09 -27.02
N ALA A 76 15.88 51.94 -28.33
CA ALA A 76 16.05 50.68 -29.01
C ALA A 76 17.20 49.89 -28.39
N ASP A 77 16.94 48.68 -27.93
CA ASP A 77 17.98 47.66 -27.78
C ASP A 77 17.39 46.26 -27.99
N ASP A 78 18.17 45.46 -28.69
CA ASP A 78 17.85 44.15 -29.25
C ASP A 78 17.85 43.10 -28.13
N SER A 79 16.68 42.78 -27.57
CA SER A 79 16.48 41.73 -26.55
C SER A 79 14.99 41.36 -26.47
N PRO A 80 14.61 40.10 -26.17
CA PRO A 80 13.21 39.79 -25.88
C PRO A 80 12.93 40.10 -24.40
N PRO A 81 12.35 41.27 -24.06
CA PRO A 81 11.37 41.27 -22.97
C PRO A 81 10.37 42.43 -23.09
N ALA A 82 9.33 42.30 -23.92
CA ALA A 82 8.19 43.22 -23.85
C ALA A 82 6.89 42.49 -23.48
N VAL A 83 6.67 41.27 -23.98
CA VAL A 83 5.40 40.55 -23.81
C VAL A 83 5.17 40.08 -22.36
N ALA A 84 6.23 39.75 -21.62
CA ALA A 84 6.13 39.31 -20.22
C ALA A 84 5.89 40.45 -19.22
N ASN A 85 6.30 41.69 -19.55
CA ASN A 85 6.07 42.85 -18.70
C ASN A 85 4.66 43.42 -18.87
N VAL A 86 4.08 43.32 -20.08
CA VAL A 86 2.71 43.76 -20.37
C VAL A 86 1.68 42.90 -19.62
N THR A 87 1.85 41.57 -19.63
CA THR A 87 0.94 40.62 -18.93
C THR A 87 0.96 40.72 -17.41
N ARG A 88 2.11 41.08 -16.80
CA ARG A 88 2.18 41.34 -15.35
C ARG A 88 1.47 42.63 -14.93
N LEU A 89 1.50 43.65 -15.80
CA LEU A 89 0.94 44.97 -15.49
C LEU A 89 -0.60 44.95 -15.55
N GLU A 90 -1.19 44.20 -16.49
CA GLU A 90 -2.64 44.07 -16.66
C GLU A 90 -3.33 43.44 -15.44
N CYS A 91 -2.75 42.37 -14.89
CA CYS A 91 -3.33 41.66 -13.74
C CYS A 91 -3.11 42.41 -12.40
N ALA A 92 -2.20 43.40 -12.37
CA ALA A 92 -1.97 44.23 -11.19
C ALA A 92 -3.01 45.34 -11.02
N THR A 93 -3.69 45.73 -12.11
CA THR A 93 -4.67 46.83 -12.13
C THR A 93 -6.12 46.37 -12.14
N ASP A 94 -6.39 45.12 -12.52
CA ASP A 94 -7.75 44.58 -12.61
C ASP A 94 -8.10 43.74 -11.36
N PRO A 95 -9.10 44.15 -10.54
CA PRO A 95 -9.52 43.40 -9.35
C PRO A 95 -10.16 42.03 -9.67
N ASP A 96 -10.50 41.76 -10.93
CA ASP A 96 -11.06 40.49 -11.39
C ASP A 96 -10.01 39.54 -12.00
N CYS A 97 -8.75 39.97 -12.11
CA CYS A 97 -7.65 39.14 -12.60
C CYS A 97 -6.98 38.31 -11.48
N TYR A 98 -6.76 37.02 -11.74
CA TYR A 98 -6.03 36.11 -10.86
C TYR A 98 -5.13 35.18 -11.66
N TYR A 99 -3.99 34.78 -11.10
CA TYR A 99 -3.11 33.80 -11.75
C TYR A 99 -3.65 32.39 -11.57
N GLY A 100 -3.89 31.69 -12.67
CA GLY A 100 -4.12 30.26 -12.70
C GLY A 100 -2.84 29.52 -13.09
N VAL A 101 -2.62 28.36 -12.47
CA VAL A 101 -1.55 27.45 -12.92
C VAL A 101 -2.10 26.63 -14.09
N GLU A 102 -1.45 26.70 -15.25
CA GLU A 102 -1.74 25.79 -16.37
C GLU A 102 -0.64 24.74 -16.50
N TRP A 103 -1.08 23.49 -16.67
CA TRP A 103 -0.19 22.37 -16.90
C TRP A 103 -0.26 21.95 -18.35
N ASP A 104 0.89 21.96 -19.01
CA ASP A 104 1.04 21.43 -20.35
C ASP A 104 0.85 19.90 -20.35
N ASN A 105 0.84 19.30 -21.53
CA ASN A 105 0.67 17.85 -21.64
C ASN A 105 1.87 17.08 -21.09
N ALA A 106 3.10 17.60 -21.23
CA ALA A 106 4.28 16.92 -20.72
C ALA A 106 4.24 16.80 -19.19
N LEU A 107 3.90 17.88 -18.47
CA LEU A 107 3.82 17.88 -17.02
C LEU A 107 2.68 16.99 -16.51
N LYS A 108 1.53 16.94 -17.21
CA LYS A 108 0.46 15.97 -16.91
C LYS A 108 0.95 14.52 -17.02
N TYR A 109 1.71 14.18 -18.06
CA TYR A 109 2.28 12.84 -18.20
C TYR A 109 3.34 12.55 -17.13
N MET A 110 4.14 13.54 -16.73
CA MET A 110 5.09 13.38 -15.62
C MET A 110 4.39 13.09 -14.29
N PHE A 111 3.27 13.77 -13.99
CA PHE A 111 2.47 13.46 -12.81
C PHE A 111 1.92 12.03 -12.83
N LEU A 112 1.42 11.56 -13.98
CA LEU A 112 0.93 10.19 -14.12
C LEU A 112 2.05 9.16 -13.97
N TYR A 113 3.23 9.42 -14.55
CA TYR A 113 4.40 8.58 -14.39
C TYR A 113 4.86 8.53 -12.92
N HIS A 114 4.92 9.67 -12.24
CA HIS A 114 5.30 9.76 -10.83
C HIS A 114 4.31 9.01 -9.92
N LEU A 115 3.01 9.13 -10.19
CA LEU A 115 1.97 8.36 -9.49
C LEU A 115 2.10 6.86 -9.75
N PHE A 116 2.35 6.45 -10.98
CA PHE A 116 2.59 5.03 -11.29
C PHE A 116 3.84 4.51 -10.59
N GLY A 117 4.92 5.31 -10.56
CA GLY A 117 6.14 5.03 -9.82
C GLY A 117 5.87 4.80 -8.33
N LEU A 118 5.07 5.66 -7.69
CA LEU A 118 4.64 5.47 -6.29
C LEU A 118 3.96 4.12 -6.08
N LEU A 119 2.97 3.78 -6.92
CA LEU A 119 2.24 2.51 -6.83
C LEU A 119 3.17 1.31 -7.03
N TRP A 120 4.06 1.38 -8.02
CA TRP A 120 4.96 0.29 -8.34
C TRP A 120 6.03 0.07 -7.26
N THR A 121 6.68 1.14 -6.81
CA THR A 121 7.68 1.06 -5.73
C THR A 121 7.05 0.60 -4.42
N ASN A 122 5.83 1.04 -4.10
CA ASN A 122 5.10 0.55 -2.93
C ASN A 122 4.86 -0.98 -3.02
N GLN A 123 4.34 -1.47 -4.14
CA GLN A 123 4.15 -2.92 -4.34
C GLN A 123 5.48 -3.70 -4.34
N PHE A 124 6.57 -3.08 -4.77
CA PHE A 124 7.90 -3.67 -4.73
C PHE A 124 8.41 -3.84 -3.30
N ILE A 125 8.26 -2.82 -2.44
CA ILE A 125 8.64 -2.87 -1.02
C ILE A 125 7.86 -3.97 -0.31
N VAL A 126 6.54 -4.03 -0.52
CA VAL A 126 5.68 -5.09 0.03
C VAL A 126 6.12 -6.47 -0.45
N GLY A 127 6.36 -6.64 -1.76
CA GLY A 127 6.81 -7.91 -2.33
C GLY A 127 8.19 -8.35 -1.82
N PHE A 128 9.11 -7.41 -1.65
CA PHE A 128 10.41 -7.65 -1.04
C PHE A 128 10.27 -8.17 0.39
N GLY A 129 9.35 -7.60 1.16
CA GLY A 129 9.05 -8.06 2.51
C GLY A 129 8.50 -9.48 2.54
N TYR A 130 7.54 -9.79 1.67
CA TYR A 130 6.99 -11.13 1.55
C TYR A 130 8.04 -12.18 1.20
N VAL A 131 8.86 -11.98 0.16
CA VAL A 131 9.90 -12.96 -0.21
C VAL A 131 10.93 -13.14 0.90
N SER A 132 11.32 -12.04 1.58
CA SER A 132 12.31 -12.09 2.66
C SER A 132 11.81 -12.86 3.88
N ILE A 133 10.59 -12.59 4.34
CA ILE A 133 9.97 -13.31 5.47
C ILE A 133 9.74 -14.78 5.08
N ALA A 134 9.13 -15.03 3.92
CA ALA A 134 8.86 -16.38 3.44
C ALA A 134 10.13 -17.21 3.32
N GLY A 135 11.23 -16.62 2.83
CA GLY A 135 12.50 -17.34 2.69
C GLY A 135 13.14 -17.71 4.03
N ALA A 136 12.96 -16.92 5.08
CA ALA A 136 13.43 -17.25 6.43
C ALA A 136 12.57 -18.37 7.05
N VAL A 137 11.25 -18.26 6.92
CA VAL A 137 10.30 -19.28 7.39
C VAL A 137 10.42 -20.60 6.62
N ALA A 138 10.72 -20.54 5.31
CA ALA A 138 11.00 -21.72 4.50
C ALA A 138 12.22 -22.46 5.03
N ASN A 139 13.31 -21.77 5.41
CA ASN A 139 14.46 -22.42 6.05
C ASN A 139 14.06 -23.13 7.35
N PHE A 140 13.15 -22.56 8.15
CA PHE A 140 12.64 -23.23 9.35
C PHE A 140 11.85 -24.50 8.99
N TYR A 141 10.89 -24.40 8.06
CA TYR A 141 10.04 -25.52 7.67
C TYR A 141 10.86 -26.66 7.06
N TRP A 142 11.68 -26.37 6.05
CA TRP A 142 12.40 -27.40 5.28
C TRP A 142 13.58 -28.02 6.05
N ASN A 143 13.98 -27.44 7.19
CA ASN A 143 14.89 -28.07 8.14
C ASN A 143 14.16 -28.70 9.35
N ARG A 144 12.87 -29.03 9.23
CA ARG A 144 12.07 -29.70 10.29
C ARG A 144 11.97 -28.94 11.62
N GLY A 145 12.20 -27.63 11.59
CA GLY A 145 12.31 -26.80 12.79
C GLY A 145 13.61 -26.98 13.58
N ASP A 146 14.61 -27.66 13.01
CA ASP A 146 15.94 -27.79 13.59
C ASP A 146 16.74 -26.49 13.39
N VAL A 147 16.89 -25.73 14.47
CA VAL A 147 17.61 -24.46 14.49
C VAL A 147 19.10 -24.64 14.20
N SER A 148 19.68 -25.81 14.52
CA SER A 148 21.11 -26.08 14.29
C SER A 148 21.45 -26.27 12.81
N ALA A 149 20.48 -26.72 12.01
CA ALA A 149 20.61 -26.88 10.56
C ALA A 149 20.34 -25.57 9.78
N MET A 150 19.89 -24.51 10.45
CA MET A 150 19.60 -23.22 9.83
C MET A 150 20.84 -22.30 9.82
N PRO A 151 20.92 -21.33 8.88
CA PRO A 151 21.95 -20.29 8.94
C PRO A 151 21.88 -19.52 10.26
N ALA A 152 23.03 -19.15 10.84
CA ALA A 152 23.11 -18.44 12.13
C ALA A 152 22.27 -17.15 12.19
N ARG A 153 22.05 -16.49 11.05
CA ARG A 153 21.15 -15.33 10.89
C ARG A 153 20.18 -15.59 9.73
N PRO A 154 19.09 -16.34 9.95
CA PRO A 154 18.24 -16.83 8.87
C PRO A 154 17.49 -15.70 8.14
N VAL A 155 17.08 -14.66 8.88
CA VAL A 155 16.43 -13.47 8.29
C VAL A 155 17.40 -12.70 7.39
N THR A 156 18.60 -12.40 7.86
CA THR A 156 19.62 -11.70 7.06
C THR A 156 20.05 -12.53 5.84
N ALA A 157 20.21 -13.84 5.99
CA ALA A 157 20.52 -14.73 4.88
C ALA A 157 19.40 -14.72 3.83
N SER A 158 18.13 -14.75 4.28
CA SER A 158 16.97 -14.65 3.39
C SER A 158 16.94 -13.30 2.65
N VAL A 159 17.12 -12.18 3.36
CA VAL A 159 17.20 -10.83 2.78
C VAL A 159 18.29 -10.73 1.71
N LYS A 160 19.49 -11.25 2.01
CA LYS A 160 20.59 -11.29 1.03
C LYS A 160 20.19 -12.09 -0.20
N ARG A 161 19.56 -13.26 -0.04
CA ARG A 161 19.07 -14.06 -1.16
C ARG A 161 18.00 -13.32 -1.97
N THR A 162 17.07 -12.64 -1.30
CA THR A 162 16.05 -11.79 -1.95
C THR A 162 16.69 -10.70 -2.81
N LEU A 163 17.68 -9.97 -2.26
CA LEU A 163 18.39 -8.89 -2.93
C LEU A 163 19.18 -9.33 -4.16
N PHE A 164 19.84 -10.49 -4.11
CA PHE A 164 20.72 -10.90 -5.22
C PHE A 164 20.04 -11.80 -6.25
N TYR A 165 18.97 -12.51 -5.88
CA TYR A 165 18.39 -13.54 -6.77
C TYR A 165 16.91 -13.36 -7.11
N HIS A 166 16.15 -12.57 -6.35
CA HIS A 166 14.68 -12.54 -6.50
C HIS A 166 14.08 -11.18 -6.88
N LEU A 167 14.89 -10.12 -7.02
CA LEU A 167 14.41 -8.78 -7.34
C LEU A 167 13.62 -8.72 -8.66
N GLY A 168 14.02 -9.47 -9.69
CA GLY A 168 13.29 -9.49 -10.96
C GLY A 168 11.87 -10.05 -10.83
N SER A 169 11.70 -11.15 -10.11
CA SER A 169 10.38 -11.73 -9.83
C SER A 169 9.52 -10.79 -8.97
N ILE A 170 10.12 -10.08 -8.01
CA ILE A 170 9.44 -9.09 -7.18
C ILE A 170 9.01 -7.88 -8.01
N ALA A 171 9.90 -7.33 -8.84
CA ALA A 171 9.58 -6.21 -9.72
C ALA A 171 8.44 -6.53 -10.68
N PHE A 172 8.45 -7.72 -11.26
CA PHE A 172 7.39 -8.17 -12.17
C PHE A 172 6.04 -8.35 -11.45
N GLY A 173 6.02 -9.03 -10.30
CA GLY A 173 4.79 -9.17 -9.51
C GLY A 173 4.24 -7.83 -9.02
N ALA A 174 5.14 -6.93 -8.59
CA ALA A 174 4.78 -5.58 -8.17
C ALA A 174 4.20 -4.75 -9.31
N PHE A 175 4.77 -4.87 -10.51
CA PHE A 175 4.29 -4.20 -11.71
C PHE A 175 2.86 -4.62 -12.05
N LEU A 176 2.55 -5.93 -12.01
CA LEU A 176 1.20 -6.43 -12.28
C LEU A 176 0.15 -5.83 -11.35
N VAL A 177 0.44 -5.78 -10.05
CA VAL A 177 -0.47 -5.17 -9.07
C VAL A 177 -0.57 -3.66 -9.29
N ALA A 178 0.55 -2.98 -9.55
CA ALA A 178 0.58 -1.53 -9.77
C ALA A 178 -0.22 -1.11 -11.01
N VAL A 179 -0.18 -1.88 -12.10
CA VAL A 179 -1.01 -1.63 -13.30
C VAL A 179 -2.49 -1.69 -12.95
N ILE A 180 -2.95 -2.70 -12.20
CA ILE A 180 -4.36 -2.81 -11.79
C ILE A 180 -4.75 -1.64 -10.87
N GLN A 181 -3.88 -1.27 -9.93
CA GLN A 181 -4.10 -0.11 -9.04
C GLN A 181 -4.19 1.19 -9.82
N PHE A 182 -3.34 1.37 -10.84
CA PHE A 182 -3.35 2.54 -11.70
C PHE A 182 -4.63 2.60 -12.54
N ILE A 183 -5.05 1.50 -13.17
CA ILE A 183 -6.34 1.43 -13.89
C ILE A 183 -7.50 1.79 -12.96
N ARG A 184 -7.51 1.26 -11.74
CA ARG A 184 -8.53 1.57 -10.74
C ARG A 184 -8.54 3.05 -10.36
N PHE A 185 -7.36 3.66 -10.19
CA PHE A 185 -7.25 5.09 -9.95
C PHE A 185 -7.85 5.90 -11.11
N ILE A 186 -7.53 5.56 -12.36
CA ILE A 186 -8.09 6.23 -13.54
C ILE A 186 -9.62 6.09 -13.59
N VAL A 187 -10.16 4.90 -13.31
CA VAL A 187 -11.62 4.69 -13.24
C VAL A 187 -12.26 5.52 -12.13
N GLU A 188 -11.60 5.70 -10.99
CA GLU A 188 -12.09 6.58 -9.91
C GLU A 188 -12.15 8.05 -10.37
N VAL A 189 -11.12 8.52 -11.09
CA VAL A 189 -11.10 9.86 -11.67
C VAL A 189 -12.22 10.04 -12.69
N ILE A 190 -12.43 9.06 -13.58
CA ILE A 190 -13.53 9.08 -14.56
C ILE A 190 -14.89 9.09 -13.84
N ASN A 191 -15.04 8.27 -12.79
CA ASN A 191 -16.26 8.25 -11.99
C ASN A 191 -16.53 9.61 -11.34
N HIS A 192 -15.50 10.29 -10.85
CA HIS A 192 -15.64 11.62 -10.30
C HIS A 192 -16.08 12.65 -11.35
N LYS A 193 -15.48 12.61 -12.55
CA LYS A 193 -15.80 13.54 -13.64
C LYS A 193 -17.19 13.29 -14.25
N THR A 194 -17.68 12.06 -14.23
CA THR A 194 -18.97 11.67 -14.84
C THR A 194 -20.16 11.78 -13.89
N LYS A 195 -20.00 12.32 -12.67
CA LYS A 195 -21.08 12.44 -11.68
C LYS A 195 -22.36 13.12 -12.22
N LYS A 196 -22.23 14.18 -13.01
CA LYS A 196 -23.38 14.87 -13.62
C LYS A 196 -24.14 13.94 -14.60
N MET A 197 -23.40 13.31 -15.51
CA MET A 197 -23.95 12.35 -16.48
C MET A 197 -24.60 11.12 -15.80
N GLN A 198 -24.07 10.70 -14.65
CA GLN A 198 -24.65 9.60 -13.86
C GLN A 198 -25.97 9.97 -13.17
N GLN A 199 -26.20 11.25 -12.88
CA GLN A 199 -27.48 11.72 -12.33
C GLN A 199 -28.56 11.75 -13.42
N GLU A 200 -28.17 12.09 -14.64
CA GLU A 200 -29.06 12.14 -15.80
C GLU A 200 -29.34 10.76 -16.41
N ASN A 201 -28.37 9.83 -16.35
CA ASN A 201 -28.48 8.50 -16.94
C ASN A 201 -28.15 7.37 -15.95
N ALA A 202 -29.20 6.65 -15.54
CA ALA A 202 -29.08 5.52 -14.63
C ALA A 202 -28.19 4.39 -15.18
N ALA A 203 -28.14 4.17 -16.51
CA ALA A 203 -27.31 3.13 -17.11
C ALA A 203 -25.81 3.37 -16.87
N ILE A 204 -25.34 4.61 -17.03
CA ILE A 204 -23.94 5.00 -16.77
C ILE A 204 -23.59 4.76 -15.29
N LYS A 205 -24.52 5.08 -14.38
CA LYS A 205 -24.35 4.83 -12.94
C LYS A 205 -24.17 3.34 -12.63
N TYR A 206 -24.99 2.47 -13.22
CA TYR A 206 -24.87 1.01 -12.99
C TYR A 206 -23.60 0.43 -13.60
N ILE A 207 -23.22 0.85 -14.82
CA ILE A 207 -21.98 0.41 -15.48
C ILE A 207 -20.76 0.80 -14.64
N MET A 208 -20.68 2.05 -14.19
CA MET A 208 -19.55 2.50 -13.36
C MET A 208 -19.47 1.76 -12.03
N ARG A 209 -20.61 1.42 -11.41
CA ARG A 209 -20.63 0.59 -10.20
C ARG A 209 -20.11 -0.84 -10.47
N CYS A 210 -20.49 -1.43 -11.60
CA CYS A 210 -20.02 -2.76 -12.02
C CYS A 210 -18.50 -2.77 -12.26
N VAL A 211 -17.98 -1.84 -13.07
CA VAL A 211 -16.54 -1.73 -13.37
C VAL A 211 -15.71 -1.54 -12.10
N ARG A 212 -16.15 -0.67 -11.19
CA ARG A 212 -15.48 -0.46 -9.90
C ARG A 212 -15.44 -1.74 -9.06
N CYS A 213 -16.54 -2.49 -9.01
CA CYS A 213 -16.61 -3.77 -8.31
C CYS A 213 -15.64 -4.80 -8.93
N CYS A 214 -15.67 -4.96 -10.26
CA CYS A 214 -14.79 -5.88 -10.97
C CYS A 214 -13.31 -5.56 -10.76
N LEU A 215 -12.92 -4.28 -10.84
CA LEU A 215 -11.54 -3.85 -10.59
C LEU A 215 -11.12 -4.02 -9.13
N TRP A 216 -12.04 -3.81 -8.19
CA TRP A 216 -11.79 -4.11 -6.77
C TRP A 216 -11.53 -5.60 -6.56
N CYS A 217 -12.37 -6.48 -7.13
CA CYS A 217 -12.16 -7.92 -7.09
C CYS A 217 -10.85 -8.34 -7.76
N LEU A 218 -10.54 -7.77 -8.94
CA LEU A 218 -9.32 -8.07 -9.67
C LEU A 218 -8.07 -7.67 -8.86
N GLU A 219 -8.06 -6.50 -8.23
CA GLU A 219 -6.95 -6.06 -7.37
C GLU A 219 -6.77 -7.04 -6.19
N LYS A 220 -7.86 -7.46 -5.56
CA LYS A 220 -7.81 -8.40 -4.42
C LYS A 220 -7.30 -9.77 -4.84
N ILE A 221 -7.81 -10.32 -5.94
CA ILE A 221 -7.36 -11.60 -6.49
C ILE A 221 -5.89 -11.51 -6.88
N MET A 222 -5.47 -10.45 -7.57
CA MET A 222 -4.08 -10.29 -7.97
C MET A 222 -3.15 -10.19 -6.76
N LYS A 223 -3.52 -9.42 -5.73
CA LYS A 223 -2.73 -9.34 -4.49
C LYS A 223 -2.62 -10.69 -3.79
N PHE A 224 -3.72 -11.46 -3.74
CA PHE A 224 -3.72 -12.82 -3.19
C PHE A 224 -2.78 -13.75 -3.98
N ILE A 225 -2.89 -13.79 -5.31
CA ILE A 225 -2.01 -14.60 -6.17
C ILE A 225 -0.56 -14.16 -6.02
N ASN A 226 -0.29 -12.85 -6.01
CA ASN A 226 1.06 -12.29 -5.93
C ASN A 226 1.74 -12.68 -4.61
N ARG A 227 1.02 -12.57 -3.49
CA ARG A 227 1.51 -12.97 -2.16
C ARG A 227 1.88 -14.46 -2.11
N ASN A 228 1.01 -15.35 -2.59
CA ASN A 228 1.29 -16.79 -2.63
C ASN A 228 2.39 -17.15 -3.64
N THR A 229 2.48 -16.43 -4.75
CA THR A 229 3.57 -16.56 -5.72
C THR A 229 4.91 -16.24 -5.08
N TYR A 230 5.00 -15.14 -4.33
CA TYR A 230 6.22 -14.76 -3.62
C TYR A 230 6.66 -15.78 -2.57
N ILE A 231 5.72 -16.45 -1.89
CA ILE A 231 6.02 -17.60 -1.03
C ILE A 231 6.71 -18.68 -1.85
N MET A 232 6.15 -19.07 -2.99
CA MET A 232 6.74 -20.11 -3.85
C MET A 232 8.08 -19.71 -4.47
N VAL A 233 8.26 -18.43 -4.83
CA VAL A 233 9.55 -17.90 -5.26
C VAL A 233 10.59 -18.08 -4.14
N ALA A 234 10.23 -17.76 -2.89
CA ALA A 234 11.14 -17.90 -1.75
C ALA A 234 11.43 -19.37 -1.39
N VAL A 235 10.45 -20.25 -1.52
CA VAL A 235 10.55 -21.69 -1.19
C VAL A 235 11.32 -22.46 -2.26
N LYS A 236 10.99 -22.27 -3.54
CA LYS A 236 11.57 -23.05 -4.66
C LYS A 236 12.69 -22.35 -5.40
N GLY A 237 12.84 -21.04 -5.24
CA GLY A 237 13.83 -20.26 -5.99
C GLY A 237 13.57 -20.19 -7.50
N THR A 238 12.32 -20.34 -7.95
CA THR A 238 11.97 -20.32 -9.39
C THR A 238 11.47 -18.95 -9.85
N SER A 239 11.36 -18.74 -11.16
CA SER A 239 10.82 -17.50 -11.75
C SER A 239 9.34 -17.28 -11.38
N TYR A 240 8.90 -16.02 -11.44
CA TYR A 240 7.56 -15.61 -11.05
C TYR A 240 6.44 -16.45 -11.67
N CYS A 241 6.41 -16.59 -13.00
CA CYS A 241 5.31 -17.29 -13.68
C CYS A 241 5.24 -18.78 -13.29
N ARG A 242 6.40 -19.45 -13.14
CA ARG A 242 6.46 -20.85 -12.69
C ARG A 242 5.96 -20.97 -11.24
N SER A 243 6.41 -20.07 -10.37
CA SER A 243 5.97 -20.01 -8.98
C SER A 243 4.47 -19.70 -8.86
N ALA A 244 3.93 -18.84 -9.71
CA ALA A 244 2.51 -18.47 -9.72
C ALA A 244 1.63 -19.66 -10.10
N GLY A 245 1.97 -20.36 -11.19
CA GLY A 245 1.25 -21.57 -11.60
C GLY A 245 1.28 -22.63 -10.50
N ARG A 246 2.44 -22.83 -9.86
CA ARG A 246 2.58 -23.79 -8.75
C ARG A 246 1.77 -23.37 -7.52
N ALA A 247 1.84 -22.10 -7.12
CA ALA A 247 1.08 -21.57 -5.99
C ALA A 247 -0.43 -21.74 -6.19
N VAL A 248 -0.95 -21.36 -7.37
CA VAL A 248 -2.37 -21.52 -7.70
C VAL A 248 -2.77 -23.00 -7.72
N SER A 249 -1.95 -23.88 -8.31
CA SER A 249 -2.20 -25.32 -8.30
C SER A 249 -2.28 -25.87 -6.88
N LEU A 250 -1.35 -25.50 -5.99
CA LEU A 250 -1.35 -25.93 -4.60
C LEU A 250 -2.61 -25.47 -3.86
N ILE A 251 -3.01 -24.21 -4.06
CA ILE A 251 -4.18 -23.61 -3.43
C ILE A 251 -5.45 -24.32 -3.88
N ILE A 252 -5.61 -24.59 -5.17
CA ILE A 252 -6.82 -25.25 -5.71
C ILE A 252 -6.89 -26.70 -5.22
N THR A 253 -5.80 -27.46 -5.32
CA THR A 253 -5.78 -28.88 -4.93
C THR A 253 -6.00 -29.08 -3.42
N ASN A 254 -5.63 -28.09 -2.59
CA ASN A 254 -5.76 -28.16 -1.13
C ASN A 254 -6.73 -27.13 -0.56
N ALA A 255 -7.67 -26.63 -1.37
CA ALA A 255 -8.50 -25.46 -1.04
C ALA A 255 -9.26 -25.60 0.29
N LEU A 256 -9.88 -26.76 0.55
CA LEU A 256 -10.62 -27.01 1.79
C LEU A 256 -9.73 -26.93 3.03
N ARG A 257 -8.51 -27.49 2.95
CA ARG A 257 -7.54 -27.48 4.04
C ARG A 257 -7.01 -26.07 4.29
N LEU A 258 -6.70 -25.35 3.21
CA LEU A 258 -6.22 -23.97 3.28
C LEU A 258 -7.27 -23.03 3.86
N ALA A 259 -8.51 -23.13 3.37
CA ALA A 259 -9.62 -22.29 3.81
C ALA A 259 -9.92 -22.49 5.31
N ALA A 260 -9.94 -23.74 5.79
CA ALA A 260 -10.20 -24.01 7.20
C ALA A 260 -9.13 -23.40 8.13
N VAL A 261 -7.85 -23.57 7.78
CA VAL A 261 -6.74 -23.06 8.61
C VAL A 261 -6.66 -21.54 8.55
N ASN A 262 -6.75 -20.94 7.35
CA ASN A 262 -6.64 -19.49 7.21
C ASN A 262 -7.83 -18.77 7.84
N THR A 263 -9.06 -19.30 7.74
CA THR A 263 -10.23 -18.67 8.37
C THR A 263 -10.08 -18.57 9.89
N VAL A 264 -9.61 -19.64 10.53
CA VAL A 264 -9.37 -19.64 11.99
C VAL A 264 -8.18 -18.75 12.34
N GLY A 265 -7.10 -18.81 11.56
CA GLY A 265 -5.93 -17.96 11.74
C GLY A 265 -6.26 -16.47 11.67
N ASP A 266 -6.99 -16.06 10.63
CA ASP A 266 -7.40 -14.68 10.40
C ASP A 266 -8.30 -14.17 11.54
N ALA A 267 -9.23 -15.00 12.02
CA ALA A 267 -10.08 -14.64 13.17
C ALA A 267 -9.26 -14.40 14.45
N VAL A 268 -8.29 -15.29 14.75
CA VAL A 268 -7.42 -15.16 15.93
C VAL A 268 -6.54 -13.91 15.82
N ILE A 269 -5.98 -13.66 14.64
CA ILE A 269 -5.11 -12.50 14.39
C ILE A 269 -5.91 -11.20 14.46
N TRP A 270 -7.14 -11.18 13.94
CA TRP A 270 -8.03 -10.04 14.02
C TRP A 270 -8.40 -9.70 15.48
N LEU A 271 -8.74 -10.70 16.28
CA LEU A 271 -8.96 -10.52 17.72
C LEU A 271 -7.71 -9.97 18.42
N ALA A 272 -6.53 -10.49 18.08
CA ALA A 272 -5.28 -10.04 18.66
C ALA A 272 -4.95 -8.57 18.31
N LYS A 273 -5.20 -8.14 17.07
CA LYS A 273 -5.07 -6.72 16.66
C LYS A 273 -5.98 -5.81 17.48
N ILE A 274 -7.23 -6.23 17.72
CA ILE A 274 -8.19 -5.47 18.56
C ILE A 274 -7.71 -5.40 20.01
N THR A 275 -7.25 -6.51 20.59
CA THR A 275 -6.77 -6.53 21.98
C THR A 275 -5.58 -5.60 22.18
N VAL A 276 -4.59 -5.62 21.28
CA VAL A 276 -3.43 -4.72 21.36
C VAL A 276 -3.88 -3.25 21.23
N THR A 277 -4.74 -2.96 20.27
CA THR A 277 -5.27 -1.60 20.07
C THR A 277 -6.03 -1.11 21.29
N ALA A 278 -6.92 -1.92 21.85
CA ALA A 278 -7.69 -1.60 23.05
C ALA A 278 -6.77 -1.37 24.26
N ALA A 279 -5.74 -2.19 24.44
CA ALA A 279 -4.75 -2.00 25.49
C ALA A 279 -4.04 -0.64 25.36
N CYS A 280 -3.59 -0.26 24.16
CA CYS A 280 -3.00 1.07 23.91
C CYS A 280 -3.97 2.21 24.23
N GLY A 281 -5.25 2.07 23.88
CA GLY A 281 -6.28 3.06 24.20
C GLY A 281 -6.55 3.18 25.69
N VAL A 282 -6.68 2.06 26.41
CA VAL A 282 -6.87 2.04 27.86
C VAL A 282 -5.66 2.64 28.56
N THR A 283 -4.44 2.26 28.18
CA THR A 283 -3.22 2.86 28.76
C THR A 283 -3.15 4.36 28.50
N ALA A 284 -3.48 4.83 27.29
CA ALA A 284 -3.52 6.26 26.99
C ALA A 284 -4.58 7.00 27.80
N PHE A 285 -5.75 6.39 28.00
CA PHE A 285 -6.82 6.97 28.83
C PHE A 285 -6.40 7.08 30.29
N LEU A 286 -5.87 5.99 30.87
CA LEU A 286 -5.38 5.98 32.26
C LEU A 286 -4.23 6.97 32.46
N MET A 287 -3.37 7.14 31.45
CA MET A 287 -2.30 8.14 31.50
C MET A 287 -2.86 9.56 31.45
N ALA A 288 -3.87 9.83 30.63
CA ALA A 288 -4.50 11.14 30.52
C ALA A 288 -5.32 11.53 31.77
N ASP A 289 -5.70 10.56 32.59
CA ASP A 289 -6.41 10.77 33.87
C ASP A 289 -5.48 11.04 35.06
N LEU A 290 -4.15 10.94 34.87
CA LEU A 290 -3.19 11.25 35.93
C LEU A 290 -3.26 12.73 36.34
N ASP A 291 -3.03 12.99 37.62
CA ASP A 291 -2.99 14.34 38.22
C ASP A 291 -2.09 15.34 37.47
N LEU A 292 -1.09 14.85 36.75
CA LEU A 292 -0.17 15.63 35.91
C LEU A 292 -0.86 16.31 34.72
N TYR A 293 -1.94 15.71 34.21
CA TYR A 293 -2.65 16.17 33.00
C TYR A 293 -4.03 16.75 33.30
N THR A 294 -4.59 16.49 34.50
CA THR A 294 -5.93 16.94 34.91
C THR A 294 -5.91 18.18 35.81
N ASN A 295 -4.84 18.41 36.59
CA ASN A 295 -4.77 19.54 37.53
C ASN A 295 -4.09 20.77 36.94
N GLU A 296 -4.89 21.71 36.43
CA GLU A 296 -4.41 22.99 35.86
C GLU A 296 -3.58 23.82 36.87
N GLU A 297 -3.98 23.84 38.14
CA GLU A 297 -3.31 24.65 39.18
C GLU A 297 -1.89 24.18 39.52
N LYS A 298 -1.64 22.86 39.47
CA LYS A 298 -0.34 22.28 39.82
C LYS A 298 0.58 22.16 38.60
N HIS A 299 0.02 21.93 37.42
CA HIS A 299 0.76 21.62 36.21
C HIS A 299 0.16 22.32 34.97
N PRO A 300 0.27 23.66 34.89
CA PRO A 300 -0.33 24.44 33.80
C PRO A 300 0.28 24.10 32.42
N ASP A 301 1.55 23.73 32.37
CA ASP A 301 2.26 23.43 31.11
C ASP A 301 1.87 22.08 30.49
N THR A 302 1.30 21.16 31.27
CA THR A 302 0.92 19.81 30.81
C THR A 302 -0.59 19.57 30.88
N PHE A 303 -1.39 20.56 31.25
CA PHE A 303 -2.83 20.42 31.35
C PHE A 303 -3.49 20.02 30.00
N LEU A 304 -4.31 18.97 30.03
CA LEU A 304 -5.08 18.51 28.87
C LEU A 304 -6.53 18.96 28.95
N SER A 305 -6.95 19.80 28.00
CA SER A 305 -8.36 20.24 27.88
C SER A 305 -9.32 19.10 27.50
N SER A 306 -8.86 18.10 26.73
CA SER A 306 -9.66 16.90 26.45
C SER A 306 -8.77 15.67 26.20
N PRO A 307 -9.03 14.53 26.89
CA PRO A 307 -8.27 13.29 26.70
C PRO A 307 -8.63 12.54 25.40
N ILE A 308 -9.74 12.90 24.75
CA ILE A 308 -10.30 12.15 23.61
C ILE A 308 -9.33 12.12 22.43
N PHE A 309 -8.78 13.27 22.05
CA PHE A 309 -7.90 13.37 20.89
C PHE A 309 -6.61 12.52 21.03
N PRO A 310 -5.81 12.65 22.12
CA PRO A 310 -4.65 11.77 22.33
C PRO A 310 -4.99 10.28 22.39
N VAL A 311 -6.13 9.91 23.00
CA VAL A 311 -6.58 8.52 23.04
C VAL A 311 -6.92 8.00 21.65
N LEU A 312 -7.64 8.78 20.82
CA LEU A 312 -7.94 8.41 19.44
C LEU A 312 -6.66 8.27 18.58
N VAL A 313 -5.70 9.17 18.77
CA VAL A 313 -4.39 9.07 18.11
C VAL A 313 -3.63 7.83 18.57
N SER A 314 -3.62 7.53 19.87
CA SER A 314 -3.01 6.31 20.43
C SER A 314 -3.66 5.04 19.87
N LEU A 315 -4.99 4.99 19.78
CA LEU A 315 -5.72 3.89 19.17
C LEU A 315 -5.34 3.71 17.70
N LEU A 316 -5.28 4.79 16.93
CA LEU A 316 -4.90 4.76 15.51
C LEU A 316 -3.48 4.23 15.33
N VAL A 317 -2.52 4.80 16.07
CA VAL A 317 -1.11 4.38 16.00
C VAL A 317 -0.96 2.93 16.47
N GLY A 318 -1.61 2.56 17.57
CA GLY A 318 -1.60 1.21 18.12
C GLY A 318 -2.14 0.18 17.12
N TYR A 319 -3.22 0.50 16.40
CA TYR A 319 -3.77 -0.37 15.35
C TYR A 319 -2.81 -0.53 14.17
N VAL A 320 -2.22 0.57 13.68
CA VAL A 320 -1.25 0.52 12.57
C VAL A 320 -0.04 -0.34 12.96
N VAL A 321 0.50 -0.13 14.16
CA VAL A 321 1.62 -0.93 14.67
C VAL A 321 1.23 -2.40 14.81
N ALA A 322 0.07 -2.70 15.39
CA ALA A 322 -0.43 -4.06 15.50
C ALA A 322 -0.56 -4.73 14.12
N ASP A 323 -1.15 -4.05 13.13
CA ASP A 323 -1.33 -4.57 11.78
C ASP A 323 0.02 -4.94 11.11
N LEU A 324 1.03 -4.08 11.25
CA LEU A 324 2.38 -4.33 10.72
C LEU A 324 3.04 -5.58 11.33
N PHE A 325 2.99 -5.73 12.66
CA PHE A 325 3.58 -6.88 13.35
C PHE A 325 2.82 -8.18 13.08
N PHE A 326 1.48 -8.14 13.14
CA PHE A 326 0.65 -9.30 12.84
C PHE A 326 0.73 -9.71 11.37
N GLY A 327 1.03 -8.79 10.45
CA GLY A 327 1.32 -9.11 9.05
C GLY A 327 2.50 -10.09 8.87
N VAL A 328 3.52 -10.03 9.72
CA VAL A 328 4.62 -11.03 9.74
C VAL A 328 4.11 -12.39 10.17
N TYR A 329 3.22 -12.42 11.15
CA TYR A 329 2.62 -13.64 11.65
C TYR A 329 1.75 -14.30 10.58
N GLU A 330 0.86 -13.54 9.94
CA GLU A 330 0.06 -13.98 8.79
C GLU A 330 0.97 -14.57 7.70
N MET A 331 2.03 -13.85 7.32
CA MET A 331 2.98 -14.32 6.31
C MET A 331 3.69 -15.62 6.71
N THR A 332 3.98 -15.80 7.99
CA THR A 332 4.60 -17.03 8.52
C THR A 332 3.63 -18.21 8.45
N VAL A 333 2.36 -18.01 8.82
CA VAL A 333 1.31 -19.04 8.74
C VAL A 333 1.15 -19.52 7.30
N ASP A 334 0.97 -18.59 6.36
CA ASP A 334 0.79 -18.94 4.95
C ASP A 334 2.02 -19.62 4.35
N THR A 335 3.23 -19.19 4.74
CA THR A 335 4.47 -19.84 4.26
C THR A 335 4.58 -21.28 4.76
N ILE A 336 4.28 -21.53 6.04
CA ILE A 336 4.29 -22.89 6.61
C ILE A 336 3.23 -23.76 5.92
N LEU A 337 2.03 -23.22 5.75
CA LEU A 337 0.90 -23.94 5.15
C LEU A 337 1.17 -24.29 3.69
N LEU A 338 1.70 -23.35 2.90
CA LEU A 338 2.02 -23.59 1.50
C LEU A 338 3.23 -24.52 1.36
N SER A 339 4.24 -24.41 2.23
CA SER A 339 5.36 -25.36 2.28
C SER A 339 4.90 -26.77 2.64
N PHE A 340 3.92 -26.87 3.54
CA PHE A 340 3.29 -28.14 3.90
C PHE A 340 2.52 -28.77 2.74
N CYS A 341 1.69 -28.00 2.04
CA CYS A 341 1.00 -28.48 0.85
C CYS A 341 2.00 -28.94 -0.23
N GLU A 342 3.08 -28.19 -0.43
CA GLU A 342 4.13 -28.53 -1.39
C GLU A 342 4.90 -29.81 -1.01
N ASP A 343 5.18 -29.99 0.29
CA ASP A 343 5.82 -31.20 0.84
C ASP A 343 4.92 -32.42 0.68
N CYS A 344 3.62 -32.30 0.99
CA CYS A 344 2.63 -33.34 0.75
C CYS A 344 2.56 -33.74 -0.73
N GLU A 345 2.46 -32.78 -1.65
CA GLU A 345 2.34 -33.08 -3.07
C GLU A 345 3.62 -33.70 -3.64
N SER A 346 4.79 -33.23 -3.19
CA SER A 346 6.09 -33.78 -3.61
C SER A 346 6.34 -35.20 -3.08
N ASN A 347 5.70 -35.60 -1.98
CA ASN A 347 5.96 -36.86 -1.28
C ASN A 347 4.72 -37.77 -1.18
N GLY A 348 3.81 -37.70 -2.16
CA GLY A 348 2.68 -38.64 -2.27
C GLY A 348 1.71 -38.58 -1.08
N GLY A 349 1.49 -37.39 -0.53
CA GLY A 349 0.60 -37.13 0.61
C GLY A 349 1.29 -37.18 1.98
N ASN A 350 2.52 -37.69 2.07
CA ASN A 350 3.25 -37.85 3.32
C ASN A 350 4.35 -36.80 3.48
N PRO A 351 4.14 -35.73 4.28
CA PRO A 351 5.11 -34.66 4.44
C PRO A 351 6.36 -35.16 5.17
N LYS A 352 7.55 -34.93 4.58
CA LYS A 352 8.84 -35.40 5.11
C LYS A 352 9.59 -34.36 5.94
N PHE A 353 9.23 -33.09 5.78
CA PHE A 353 9.93 -31.96 6.37
C PHE A 353 9.08 -31.20 7.38
N ALA A 354 7.78 -31.53 7.49
CA ALA A 354 6.90 -30.96 8.50
C ALA A 354 7.50 -31.07 9.92
N PRO A 355 7.57 -29.95 10.68
CA PRO A 355 8.02 -29.98 12.07
C PRO A 355 7.16 -30.91 12.94
N PRO A 356 7.71 -31.52 14.01
CA PRO A 356 6.99 -32.49 14.84
C PRO A 356 5.63 -32.01 15.37
N LEU A 357 5.57 -30.76 15.85
CA LEU A 357 4.31 -30.16 16.33
C LEU A 357 3.22 -30.06 15.24
N LEU A 358 3.63 -29.89 13.97
CA LEU A 358 2.67 -29.86 12.86
C LEU A 358 2.11 -31.25 12.59
N LEU A 359 2.98 -32.26 12.58
CA LEU A 359 2.60 -33.66 12.42
C LEU A 359 1.67 -34.13 13.54
N GLU A 360 1.98 -33.77 14.78
CA GLU A 360 1.13 -34.08 15.94
C GLU A 360 -0.26 -33.41 15.82
N ALA A 361 -0.31 -32.13 15.43
CA ALA A 361 -1.56 -31.41 15.25
C ALA A 361 -2.44 -32.02 14.15
N ILE A 362 -1.82 -32.46 13.04
CA ILE A 362 -2.51 -33.14 11.93
C ILE A 362 -2.97 -34.53 12.35
N GLY A 363 -2.11 -35.30 13.02
CA GLY A 363 -2.45 -36.64 13.53
C GLY A 363 -3.67 -36.61 14.45
N LYS A 364 -3.67 -35.70 15.44
CA LYS A 364 -4.80 -35.47 16.34
C LYS A 364 -6.08 -35.04 15.61
N SER A 365 -5.95 -34.28 14.52
CA SER A 365 -7.09 -33.87 13.71
C SER A 365 -7.69 -35.02 12.92
N ARG A 366 -6.84 -35.93 12.39
CA ARG A 366 -7.30 -37.14 11.69
C ARG A 366 -8.04 -38.10 12.64
N GLU A 367 -7.48 -38.33 13.83
CA GLU A 367 -8.12 -39.16 14.88
C GLU A 367 -9.49 -38.61 15.30
N ARG A 368 -9.63 -37.28 15.46
CA ARG A 368 -10.94 -36.66 15.77
C ARG A 368 -11.96 -36.80 14.64
N GLN A 369 -11.51 -36.74 13.38
CA GLN A 369 -12.39 -36.94 12.22
C GLN A 369 -12.85 -38.39 12.11
N GLU A 370 -11.94 -39.35 12.34
CA GLU A 370 -12.27 -40.78 12.38
C GLU A 370 -13.23 -41.12 13.54
N ALA A 371 -13.04 -40.51 14.72
CA ALA A 371 -13.94 -40.69 15.86
C ALA A 371 -15.36 -40.17 15.58
N LYS A 372 -15.48 -38.95 15.02
CA LYS A 372 -16.78 -38.39 14.64
C LYS A 372 -17.46 -39.17 13.51
N GLY A 373 -16.69 -39.70 12.56
CA GLY A 373 -17.23 -40.53 11.47
C GLY A 373 -17.82 -41.85 11.98
N LYS A 374 -17.23 -42.45 13.02
CA LYS A 374 -17.78 -43.64 13.68
C LYS A 374 -19.06 -43.34 14.46
N GLU A 375 -19.10 -42.23 15.18
CA GLU A 375 -20.26 -41.79 15.95
C GLU A 375 -21.48 -41.49 15.07
N VAL A 376 -21.26 -40.96 13.85
CA VAL A 376 -22.31 -40.70 12.84
C VAL A 376 -22.73 -41.99 12.11
N ALA A 377 -21.90 -43.03 12.07
CA ALA A 377 -22.25 -44.32 11.46
C ALA A 377 -23.02 -45.24 12.43
N GLU A 378 -22.98 -44.96 13.73
CA GLU A 378 -23.70 -45.68 14.78
C GLU A 378 -25.04 -45.04 15.18
N THR A 379 -25.37 -43.87 14.61
CA THR A 379 -26.68 -43.19 14.73
C THR A 379 -27.47 -43.29 13.43
#